data_AF-A0A0E3UK68-F1
#
_entry.id   AF-A0A0E3UK68-F1
#
_cell.length_a   1.000
_cell.length_b   1.000
_cell.length_c   1.000
_cell.angle_alpha   90.00
_cell.angle_beta   90.00
_cell.angle_gamma   90.00
#
_symmetry.space_group_name_H-M   'P 1'
#
loop_
_entity.id
_entity.type
_entity.pdbx_description
1 polymer ?
#
loop_
_entity_poly.entity_id
_entity_poly.type
_entity_poly.pdbx_seq_one_letter_code
_entity_poly.pdbx_strand_id
1 'polypeptide(L)'
;MVFALGAGHEDRGGAGLARDYLYHGVWHILTGFDHLLFIAALALAAVTLRDLVKVLSVFTLAHSMTLVLSVLDILRVSSRLVEPMIAASIVFIAVQNVFHARASRGNGRLAIAFFFGLFHGLGFAGGLLDAMQGLGGLSVGLAIGAFSLGVECGHLGVVLPVFLVMHALRTPKVRPAIPLGVMRAGSCAIAIAGAGYFIAACQA
;
A
#
# COMPACT_ATOMS: atom_id res chain seq x y z
N MET A 1 18.72 2.12 -1.84
CA MET A 1 19.51 1.18 -2.68
C MET A 1 18.57 0.26 -3.48
N VAL A 2 17.64 0.81 -4.27
CA VAL A 2 16.71 0.03 -5.13
C VAL A 2 16.78 0.50 -6.60
N PHE A 3 17.32 1.69 -6.86
CA PHE A 3 17.42 2.28 -8.21
C PHE A 3 18.83 2.23 -8.83
N ALA A 4 19.79 1.53 -8.22
CA ALA A 4 21.17 1.47 -8.72
C ALA A 4 21.40 0.56 -9.95
N LEU A 5 20.32 0.10 -10.61
CA LEU A 5 20.37 -0.70 -11.84
C LEU A 5 19.51 -0.05 -12.93
N GLY A 6 19.81 1.20 -13.26
CA GLY A 6 19.10 1.98 -14.30
C GLY A 6 20.00 2.61 -15.35
N ALA A 7 21.25 2.15 -15.50
CA ALA A 7 22.10 2.58 -16.60
C ALA A 7 21.73 1.79 -17.87
N GLY A 8 20.78 2.31 -18.67
CA GLY A 8 20.44 1.75 -19.98
C GLY A 8 19.01 2.02 -20.49
N HIS A 9 18.44 3.19 -20.19
CA HIS A 9 17.08 3.54 -20.62
C HIS A 9 16.98 4.10 -22.04
N GLU A 10 18.09 4.46 -22.68
CA GLU A 10 18.08 5.08 -24.02
C GLU A 10 17.77 4.09 -25.17
N ASP A 11 17.85 2.78 -24.92
CA ASP A 11 17.74 1.74 -25.98
C ASP A 11 16.60 0.72 -25.76
N ARG A 12 15.76 0.90 -24.72
CA ARG A 12 14.68 -0.03 -24.40
C ARG A 12 13.34 0.49 -24.92
N GLY A 13 12.76 -0.19 -25.91
CA GLY A 13 11.40 0.09 -26.38
C GLY A 13 10.37 0.07 -25.24
N GLY A 14 9.21 0.71 -25.43
CA GLY A 14 8.21 0.95 -24.37
C GLY A 14 7.78 -0.29 -23.58
N ALA A 15 7.76 -1.48 -24.20
CA ALA A 15 7.46 -2.73 -23.51
C ALA A 15 8.50 -3.10 -22.42
N GLY A 16 9.78 -2.81 -22.65
CA GLY A 16 10.84 -3.02 -21.67
C GLY A 16 10.68 -2.11 -20.46
N LEU A 17 10.44 -0.82 -20.73
CA LEU A 17 10.16 0.18 -19.68
C LEU A 17 8.95 -0.23 -18.82
N ALA A 18 7.84 -0.60 -19.45
CA ALA A 18 6.63 -1.01 -18.74
C ALA A 18 6.88 -2.24 -17.86
N ARG A 19 7.60 -3.26 -18.37
CA ARG A 19 7.93 -4.46 -17.58
C ARG A 19 8.77 -4.11 -16.35
N ASP A 20 9.78 -3.26 -16.52
CA ASP A 20 10.70 -2.89 -15.44
C ASP A 20 9.95 -2.14 -14.33
N TYR A 21 9.11 -1.15 -14.68
CA TYR A 21 8.32 -0.41 -13.70
C TYR A 21 7.21 -1.24 -13.06
N LEU A 22 6.60 -2.18 -13.80
CA LEU A 22 5.66 -3.14 -13.22
C LEU A 22 6.36 -4.00 -12.15
N TYR A 23 7.55 -4.52 -12.44
CA TYR A 23 8.34 -5.27 -11.47
C TYR A 23 8.68 -4.43 -10.24
N HIS A 24 9.08 -3.17 -10.43
CA HIS A 24 9.34 -2.25 -9.32
C HIS A 24 8.09 -1.98 -8.48
N GLY A 25 6.91 -1.85 -9.09
CA GLY A 25 5.64 -1.69 -8.37
C GLY A 25 5.30 -2.90 -7.50
N VAL A 26 5.51 -4.12 -8.01
CA VAL A 26 5.33 -5.35 -7.21
C VAL A 26 6.33 -5.38 -6.04
N TRP A 27 7.60 -5.11 -6.33
CA TRP A 27 8.66 -5.17 -5.32
C TRP A 27 8.50 -4.10 -4.23
N HIS A 28 7.98 -2.92 -4.59
CA HIS A 28 7.65 -1.86 -3.64
C HIS A 28 6.69 -2.36 -2.55
N ILE A 29 5.64 -3.12 -2.92
CA ILE A 29 4.69 -3.68 -1.96
C ILE A 29 5.31 -4.82 -1.14
N LEU A 30 6.07 -5.71 -1.78
CA LEU A 30 6.65 -6.87 -1.08
C LEU A 30 7.78 -6.50 -0.10
N THR A 31 8.46 -5.37 -0.32
CA THR A 31 9.54 -4.89 0.55
C THR A 31 9.13 -3.74 1.46
N GLY A 32 8.01 -3.08 1.19
CA GLY A 32 7.45 -2.03 2.03
C GLY A 32 6.85 -2.59 3.31
N PHE A 33 7.54 -2.39 4.43
CA PHE A 33 7.06 -2.82 5.75
C PHE A 33 5.71 -2.17 6.13
N ASP A 34 5.55 -0.90 5.79
CA ASP A 34 4.33 -0.11 5.91
C ASP A 34 3.15 -0.72 5.13
N HIS A 35 3.38 -1.08 3.86
CA HIS A 35 2.38 -1.74 3.02
C HIS A 35 1.97 -3.10 3.57
N LEU A 36 2.93 -3.93 3.99
CA LEU A 36 2.63 -5.25 4.54
C LEU A 36 1.81 -5.14 5.84
N LEU A 37 2.16 -4.22 6.75
CA LEU A 37 1.38 -3.98 7.96
C LEU A 37 -0.03 -3.45 7.62
N PHE A 38 -0.14 -2.53 6.66
CA PHE A 38 -1.42 -1.97 6.25
C PHE A 38 -2.33 -3.04 5.62
N ILE A 39 -1.81 -3.86 4.71
CA ILE A 39 -2.51 -4.99 4.08
C ILE A 39 -2.95 -5.99 5.14
N ALA A 40 -2.07 -6.36 6.07
CA ALA A 40 -2.42 -7.27 7.17
C ALA A 40 -3.56 -6.71 8.02
N ALA A 41 -3.53 -5.42 8.35
CA ALA A 41 -4.58 -4.75 9.11
C ALA A 41 -5.92 -4.75 8.36
N LEU A 42 -5.90 -4.52 7.05
CA LEU A 42 -7.09 -4.58 6.21
C LEU A 42 -7.64 -6.01 6.10
N ALA A 43 -6.76 -6.99 5.89
CA ALA A 43 -7.13 -8.40 5.72
C ALA A 43 -7.77 -8.99 6.98
N LEU A 44 -7.27 -8.65 8.17
CA LEU A 44 -7.84 -9.12 9.44
C LEU A 44 -9.30 -8.68 9.65
N ALA A 45 -9.66 -7.49 9.17
CA ALA A 45 -11.02 -6.97 9.27
C ALA A 45 -11.90 -7.27 8.04
N ALA A 46 -11.32 -7.83 6.98
CA ALA A 46 -12.03 -8.11 5.74
C ALA A 46 -12.96 -9.31 5.88
N VAL A 47 -14.18 -9.16 5.38
CA VAL A 47 -15.18 -10.24 5.43
C VAL A 47 -15.24 -11.02 4.14
N THR A 48 -15.10 -10.32 3.02
CA THR A 48 -15.09 -10.90 1.68
C THR A 48 -13.84 -10.44 0.94
N LEU A 49 -13.34 -11.29 0.04
CA LEU A 49 -12.24 -10.94 -0.84
C LEU A 49 -12.60 -9.72 -1.71
N ARG A 50 -13.85 -9.65 -2.18
CA ARG A 50 -14.35 -8.54 -2.99
C ARG A 50 -14.25 -7.20 -2.26
N ASP A 51 -14.60 -7.14 -0.97
CA ASP A 51 -14.51 -5.89 -0.20
C ASP A 51 -13.04 -5.48 -0.01
N LEU A 52 -12.16 -6.44 0.26
CA LEU A 52 -10.73 -6.19 0.42
C LEU A 52 -10.09 -5.67 -0.87
N VAL A 53 -10.37 -6.33 -2.01
CA VAL A 53 -9.90 -5.88 -3.33
C VAL A 53 -10.39 -4.46 -3.62
N LYS A 54 -11.67 -4.15 -3.38
CA LYS A 54 -12.19 -2.78 -3.57
C LYS A 54 -11.44 -1.74 -2.75
N VAL A 55 -11.18 -2.03 -1.47
CA VAL A 55 -10.44 -1.12 -0.58
C VAL A 55 -9.01 -0.90 -1.09
N LEU A 56 -8.33 -1.96 -1.52
CA LEU A 56 -6.97 -1.90 -2.06
C LEU A 56 -6.90 -1.18 -3.41
N SER A 57 -7.86 -1.38 -4.30
CA SER A 57 -7.92 -0.66 -5.58
C SER A 57 -8.15 0.84 -5.35
N VAL A 58 -9.04 1.20 -4.42
CA VAL A 58 -9.25 2.62 -4.04
C VAL A 58 -8.00 3.24 -3.42
N PHE A 59 -7.30 2.50 -2.55
CA PHE A 59 -6.01 2.93 -2.01
C PHE A 59 -4.97 3.11 -3.12
N THR A 60 -4.85 2.15 -4.03
CA THR A 60 -3.88 2.17 -5.13
C THR A 60 -4.17 3.32 -6.09
N LEU A 61 -5.44 3.62 -6.35
CA LEU A 61 -5.85 4.79 -7.12
C LEU A 61 -5.36 6.10 -6.48
N ALA A 62 -5.65 6.31 -5.20
CA ALA A 62 -5.22 7.51 -4.48
C ALA A 62 -3.68 7.63 -4.36
N HIS A 63 -3.02 6.51 -4.12
CA HIS A 63 -1.56 6.40 -4.13
C HIS A 63 -0.98 6.81 -5.49
N SER A 64 -1.55 6.30 -6.57
CA SER A 64 -1.11 6.64 -7.94
C SER A 64 -1.34 8.12 -8.26
N MET A 65 -2.44 8.72 -7.79
CA MET A 65 -2.69 10.15 -7.97
C MET A 65 -1.58 11.01 -7.34
N THR A 66 -1.15 10.68 -6.13
CA THR A 66 -0.09 11.45 -5.45
C THR A 66 1.28 11.17 -6.03
N LEU A 67 1.57 9.96 -6.51
CA LEU A 67 2.78 9.68 -7.29
C LEU A 67 2.84 10.52 -8.57
N VAL A 68 1.75 10.64 -9.31
CA VAL A 68 1.69 11.52 -10.50
C VAL A 68 2.01 12.96 -10.10
N LEU A 69 1.37 13.48 -9.06
CA LEU A 69 1.60 14.85 -8.60
C LEU A 69 3.05 15.08 -8.17
N SER A 70 3.70 14.10 -7.56
CA SER A 70 5.08 14.22 -7.13
C SER A 70 6.08 14.05 -8.27
N VAL A 71 5.86 13.13 -9.21
CA VAL A 71 6.72 12.95 -10.39
C VAL A 71 6.64 14.15 -11.34
N LEU A 72 5.46 14.79 -11.45
CA LEU A 72 5.28 16.03 -12.19
C LEU A 72 5.82 17.27 -11.44
N ASP A 73 6.40 17.07 -10.26
CA ASP A 73 6.92 18.14 -9.43
C ASP A 73 5.89 19.19 -8.98
N ILE A 74 4.61 18.79 -8.92
CA ILE A 74 3.50 19.65 -8.49
C ILE A 74 3.36 19.65 -6.96
N LEU A 75 3.64 18.50 -6.33
CA LEU A 75 3.51 18.32 -4.88
C LEU A 75 4.75 17.67 -4.28
N ARG A 76 5.51 18.45 -3.51
CA ARG A 76 6.63 17.99 -2.68
C ARG A 76 6.28 18.14 -1.20
N VAL A 77 6.24 17.03 -0.48
CA VAL A 77 6.07 17.02 0.98
C VAL A 77 7.27 16.31 1.58
N SER A 78 7.80 16.86 2.68
CA SER A 78 8.94 16.27 3.38
C SER A 78 8.61 14.88 3.92
N SER A 79 9.51 13.91 3.73
CA SER A 79 9.38 12.56 4.29
C SER A 79 9.22 12.58 5.81
N ARG A 80 9.81 13.57 6.50
CA ARG A 80 9.65 13.79 7.94
C ARG A 80 8.20 14.01 8.39
N LEU A 81 7.33 14.45 7.49
CA LEU A 81 5.90 14.57 7.76
C LEU A 81 5.14 13.36 7.24
N VAL A 82 5.50 12.88 6.05
CA VAL A 82 4.79 11.82 5.36
C VAL A 82 4.95 10.47 6.05
N GLU A 83 6.16 10.09 6.47
CA GLU A 83 6.42 8.79 7.09
C GLU A 83 5.67 8.62 8.43
N PRO A 84 5.67 9.61 9.35
CA PRO A 84 4.82 9.53 10.55
C PRO A 84 3.33 9.47 10.21
N MET A 85 2.86 10.18 9.18
CA MET A 85 1.45 10.10 8.76
C MET A 85 1.07 8.71 8.23
N ILE A 86 1.97 8.09 7.45
CA ILE A 86 1.82 6.71 7.00
C ILE A 86 1.75 5.77 8.20
N ALA A 87 2.70 5.86 9.15
CA ALA A 87 2.70 5.03 10.34
C ALA A 87 1.43 5.23 11.20
N ALA A 88 0.99 6.47 11.39
CA ALA A 88 -0.23 6.81 12.10
C ALA A 88 -1.47 6.21 11.43
N SER A 89 -1.51 6.14 10.09
CA SER A 89 -2.60 5.50 9.35
C SER A 89 -2.73 4.01 9.63
N ILE A 90 -1.60 3.31 9.77
CA ILE A 90 -1.54 1.88 10.12
C ILE A 90 -2.08 1.67 11.54
N VAL A 91 -1.61 2.48 12.49
CA VAL A 91 -2.09 2.46 13.89
C VAL A 91 -3.58 2.75 13.94
N PHE A 92 -4.07 3.72 13.18
CA PHE A 92 -5.49 4.08 13.11
C PHE A 92 -6.35 2.89 12.66
N ILE A 93 -6.00 2.22 11.56
CA ILE A 93 -6.76 1.04 11.09
C ILE A 93 -6.72 -0.08 12.12
N ALA A 94 -5.55 -0.33 12.71
CA ALA A 94 -5.36 -1.39 13.69
C ALA A 94 -6.22 -1.13 14.95
N VAL A 95 -6.19 0.08 15.50
CA VAL A 95 -7.02 0.51 16.64
C VAL A 95 -8.51 0.45 16.28
N GLN A 96 -8.89 0.92 15.08
CA GLN A 96 -10.27 0.83 14.62
C GLN A 96 -10.75 -0.63 14.58
N ASN A 97 -9.93 -1.57 14.13
CA ASN A 97 -10.28 -2.99 14.11
C ASN A 97 -10.46 -3.55 15.55
N VAL A 98 -9.67 -3.10 16.53
CA VAL A 98 -9.79 -3.55 17.93
C VAL A 98 -11.13 -3.15 18.55
N PHE A 99 -11.48 -1.87 18.44
CA PHE A 99 -12.62 -1.28 19.15
C PHE A 99 -13.90 -1.23 18.31
N HIS A 100 -13.79 -1.04 17.00
CA HIS A 100 -14.89 -0.72 16.09
C HIS A 100 -14.90 -1.59 14.83
N ALA A 101 -14.69 -2.90 14.96
CA ALA A 101 -14.63 -3.84 13.83
C ALA A 101 -15.83 -3.80 12.85
N ARG A 102 -17.00 -3.34 13.29
CA ARG A 102 -18.18 -3.15 12.41
C ARG A 102 -18.08 -1.91 11.52
N ALA A 103 -17.36 -0.88 11.96
CA ALA A 103 -17.09 0.35 11.21
C ALA A 103 -16.05 0.15 10.09
N SER A 104 -15.38 -1.00 10.06
CA SER A 104 -14.40 -1.39 9.04
C SER A 104 -15.04 -1.79 7.69
N ARG A 105 -16.22 -1.27 7.37
CA ARG A 105 -17.06 -1.69 6.23
C ARG A 105 -17.69 -0.51 5.49
N GLY A 106 -18.06 -0.76 4.23
CA GLY A 106 -18.80 0.18 3.41
C GLY A 106 -18.00 1.42 3.03
N ASN A 107 -18.71 2.50 2.69
CA ASN A 107 -18.13 3.70 2.11
C ASN A 107 -17.13 4.41 3.03
N GLY A 108 -17.32 4.33 4.36
CA GLY A 108 -16.38 4.91 5.33
C GLY A 108 -14.99 4.28 5.24
N ARG A 109 -14.91 2.95 5.07
CA ARG A 109 -13.63 2.25 4.90
C ARG A 109 -12.95 2.60 3.57
N LEU A 110 -13.73 2.76 2.50
CA LEU A 110 -13.22 3.21 1.20
C LEU A 110 -12.67 4.63 1.28
N ALA A 111 -13.37 5.55 1.95
CA ALA A 111 -12.90 6.92 2.16
C ALA A 111 -11.59 6.95 2.96
N ILE A 112 -11.50 6.20 4.07
CA ILE A 112 -10.28 6.09 4.86
C ILE A 112 -9.12 5.56 4.01
N ALA A 113 -9.35 4.49 3.24
CA ALA A 113 -8.33 3.92 2.37
C ALA A 113 -7.89 4.89 1.25
N PHE A 114 -8.81 5.66 0.70
CA PHE A 114 -8.49 6.73 -0.24
C PHE A 114 -7.57 7.77 0.39
N PHE A 115 -7.95 8.35 1.54
CA PHE A 115 -7.13 9.36 2.21
C PHE A 115 -5.75 8.84 2.62
N PHE A 116 -5.67 7.61 3.12
CA PHE A 116 -4.38 7.00 3.47
C PHE A 116 -3.53 6.66 2.25
N GLY A 117 -4.16 6.28 1.14
CA GLY A 117 -3.47 6.08 -0.14
C GLY A 117 -2.79 7.35 -0.62
N LEU A 118 -3.40 8.53 -0.46
CA LEU A 118 -2.78 9.81 -0.80
C LEU A 118 -1.45 10.01 -0.06
N PHE A 119 -1.43 9.82 1.26
CA PHE A 119 -0.20 9.99 2.03
C PHE A 119 0.85 8.94 1.70
N HIS A 120 0.43 7.69 1.48
CA HIS A 120 1.35 6.62 1.12
C HIS A 120 2.07 6.86 -0.21
N GLY A 121 1.41 7.46 -1.20
CA GLY A 121 2.06 7.78 -2.49
C GLY A 121 3.17 8.81 -2.34
N LEU A 122 3.01 9.75 -1.41
CA LEU A 122 4.03 10.75 -1.10
C LEU A 122 5.29 10.13 -0.45
N GLY A 123 5.16 9.00 0.24
CA GLY A 123 6.30 8.37 0.96
C GLY A 123 7.36 7.79 0.02
N PHE A 124 6.98 7.51 -1.23
CA PHE A 124 7.85 6.92 -2.25
C PHE A 124 8.24 7.91 -3.37
N ALA A 125 7.65 9.11 -3.34
CA ALA A 125 7.73 10.11 -4.39
C ALA A 125 9.16 10.51 -4.79
N GLY A 126 10.05 10.74 -3.83
CA GLY A 126 11.40 11.27 -4.08
C GLY A 126 12.25 10.34 -4.95
N GLY A 127 12.32 9.05 -4.59
CA GLY A 127 13.12 8.08 -5.35
C GLY A 127 12.56 7.79 -6.74
N LEU A 128 11.24 7.87 -6.90
CA LEU A 128 10.59 7.66 -8.20
C LEU A 128 10.76 8.86 -9.13
N LEU A 129 10.69 10.09 -8.59
CA LEU A 129 10.99 11.30 -9.34
C LEU A 129 12.41 11.24 -9.90
N ASP A 130 13.40 10.92 -9.07
CA ASP A 130 14.81 10.80 -9.49
C ASP A 130 15.00 9.71 -10.57
N ALA A 131 14.30 8.58 -10.44
CA ALA A 131 14.37 7.49 -11.43
C ALA A 131 13.72 7.83 -12.79
N MET A 132 12.80 8.79 -12.82
CA MET A 132 12.09 9.22 -14.03
C MET A 132 12.65 10.51 -14.64
N GLN A 133 13.66 11.13 -14.02
CA GLN A 133 14.34 12.30 -14.57
C GLN A 133 14.92 11.98 -15.95
N GLY A 134 14.65 12.85 -16.92
CA GLY A 134 15.12 12.69 -18.30
C GLY A 134 14.23 11.84 -19.21
N LEU A 135 13.18 11.19 -18.70
CA LEU A 135 12.20 10.50 -19.53
C LEU A 135 11.27 11.50 -20.25
N GLY A 136 10.90 11.22 -21.50
CA GLY A 136 9.85 11.94 -22.20
C GLY A 136 8.47 11.72 -21.56
N GLY A 137 7.53 12.66 -21.72
CA GLY A 137 6.24 12.63 -21.01
C GLY A 137 5.40 11.36 -21.26
N LEU A 138 5.44 10.79 -22.47
CA LEU A 138 4.79 9.52 -22.77
C LEU A 138 5.42 8.35 -22.00
N SER A 139 6.76 8.31 -21.92
CA SER A 139 7.50 7.29 -21.17
C SER A 139 7.23 7.40 -19.67
N VAL A 140 7.13 8.62 -19.13
CA VAL A 140 6.74 8.86 -17.73
C VAL A 140 5.34 8.32 -17.46
N GLY A 141 4.36 8.65 -18.32
CA GLY A 141 2.99 8.13 -18.18
C GLY A 141 2.93 6.61 -18.23
N LEU A 142 3.68 5.99 -19.13
CA LEU A 142 3.79 4.53 -19.22
C LEU A 142 4.43 3.92 -17.97
N ALA A 143 5.52 4.52 -17.49
CA ALA A 143 6.24 4.06 -16.31
C ALA A 143 5.38 4.15 -15.03
N ILE A 144 4.68 5.27 -14.82
CA ILE A 144 3.74 5.44 -13.71
C ILE A 144 2.60 4.42 -13.82
N GLY A 145 1.96 4.31 -14.99
CA GLY A 145 0.85 3.36 -15.20
C GLY A 145 1.26 1.91 -14.94
N ALA A 146 2.45 1.52 -15.41
CA ALA A 146 3.00 0.19 -15.17
C ALA A 146 3.36 -0.03 -13.69
N PHE A 147 3.95 0.97 -13.03
CA PHE A 147 4.24 0.93 -11.60
C PHE A 147 2.97 0.75 -10.77
N SER A 148 1.92 1.55 -11.04
CA SER A 148 0.62 1.45 -10.37
C SER A 148 -0.03 0.07 -10.56
N LEU A 149 0.04 -0.48 -11.77
CA LEU A 149 -0.43 -1.84 -12.03
C LEU A 149 0.39 -2.88 -11.25
N GLY A 150 1.71 -2.71 -11.18
CA GLY A 150 2.59 -3.52 -10.35
C GLY A 150 2.22 -3.46 -8.87
N VAL A 151 1.90 -2.28 -8.35
CA VAL A 151 1.43 -2.07 -6.97
C VAL A 151 0.12 -2.83 -6.72
N GLU A 152 -0.85 -2.74 -7.62
CA GLU A 152 -2.10 -3.50 -7.48
C GLU A 152 -1.85 -5.02 -7.53
N CYS A 153 -0.98 -5.49 -8.44
CA CYS A 153 -0.55 -6.89 -8.49
C CYS A 153 0.16 -7.33 -7.20
N GLY A 154 1.03 -6.50 -6.63
CA GLY A 154 1.70 -6.77 -5.35
C GLY A 154 0.72 -6.91 -4.21
N HIS A 155 -0.25 -6.00 -4.11
CA HIS A 155 -1.34 -6.08 -3.13
C HIS A 155 -2.12 -7.39 -3.24
N LEU A 156 -2.52 -7.78 -4.45
CA LEU A 156 -3.24 -9.03 -4.70
C LEU A 156 -2.37 -10.26 -4.40
N GLY A 157 -1.08 -10.20 -4.73
CA GLY A 157 -0.10 -11.26 -4.46
C GLY A 157 0.07 -11.55 -2.96
N VAL A 158 -0.06 -10.54 -2.10
CA VAL A 158 -0.05 -10.70 -0.64
C VAL A 158 -1.44 -11.11 -0.11
N VAL A 159 -2.50 -10.44 -0.57
CA VAL A 159 -3.84 -10.64 -0.04
C VAL A 159 -4.44 -12.00 -0.36
N LEU A 160 -4.25 -12.50 -1.59
CA LEU A 160 -4.89 -13.74 -2.01
C LEU A 160 -4.46 -14.95 -1.16
N PRO A 161 -3.15 -15.23 -0.97
CA PRO A 161 -2.72 -16.33 -0.09
C PRO A 161 -3.23 -16.16 1.33
N VAL A 162 -3.11 -14.96 1.91
CA VAL A 162 -3.55 -14.67 3.28
C VAL A 162 -5.05 -14.92 3.42
N PHE A 163 -5.86 -14.43 2.49
CA PHE A 163 -7.31 -14.64 2.49
C PHE A 163 -7.68 -16.11 2.33
N LEU A 164 -7.00 -16.85 1.44
CA LEU A 164 -7.25 -18.28 1.21
C LEU A 164 -6.91 -19.11 2.45
N VAL A 165 -5.76 -18.87 3.10
CA VAL A 165 -5.40 -19.54 4.35
C VAL A 165 -6.43 -19.26 5.44
N MET A 166 -6.81 -17.99 5.63
CA MET A 166 -7.84 -17.63 6.61
C MET A 166 -9.19 -18.26 6.29
N HIS A 167 -9.55 -18.40 5.00
CA HIS A 167 -10.80 -19.03 4.58
C HIS A 167 -10.78 -20.55 4.79
N ALA A 168 -9.68 -21.23 4.44
CA ALA A 168 -9.53 -22.68 4.62
C ALA A 168 -9.57 -23.09 6.10
N LEU A 169 -9.08 -22.23 7.00
CA LEU A 169 -9.13 -22.44 8.44
C LEU A 169 -10.51 -22.13 9.06
N ARG A 170 -11.50 -21.67 8.28
CA ARG A 170 -12.86 -21.43 8.79
C ARG A 170 -13.57 -22.76 9.04
N THR A 171 -13.97 -22.99 10.28
CA THR A 171 -14.96 -24.04 10.59
C THR A 171 -16.37 -23.56 10.22
N PRO A 172 -17.18 -24.34 9.48
CA PRO A 172 -18.49 -23.90 8.94
C PRO A 172 -19.53 -23.51 10.01
N LYS A 173 -19.32 -23.86 11.28
CA LYS A 173 -20.23 -23.58 12.39
C LYS A 173 -19.99 -22.24 13.10
N VAL A 174 -18.87 -21.54 12.83
CA VAL A 174 -18.52 -20.28 13.51
C VAL A 174 -18.56 -19.13 12.50
N ARG A 175 -19.53 -18.22 12.67
CA ARG A 175 -19.51 -16.89 12.05
C ARG A 175 -19.16 -15.90 13.16
N PRO A 176 -18.04 -15.14 13.08
CA PRO A 176 -17.29 -14.75 11.88
C PRO A 176 -16.06 -15.63 11.53
N ALA A 177 -15.56 -15.37 10.32
CA ALA A 177 -14.35 -15.88 9.68
C ALA A 177 -13.11 -16.10 10.56
N ILE A 178 -12.83 -15.11 11.39
CA ILE A 178 -11.69 -15.04 12.29
C ILE A 178 -12.32 -14.79 13.66
N PRO A 179 -12.00 -15.58 14.69
CA PRO A 179 -12.48 -15.31 16.03
C PRO A 179 -12.13 -13.88 16.44
N LEU A 180 -13.07 -13.17 17.06
CA LEU A 180 -12.90 -11.76 17.43
C LEU A 180 -11.62 -11.54 18.26
N GLY A 181 -11.26 -12.50 19.13
CA GLY A 181 -10.02 -12.48 19.89
C GLY A 181 -8.76 -12.50 19.04
N VAL A 182 -8.71 -13.34 17.99
CA VAL A 182 -7.57 -13.43 17.05
C VAL A 182 -7.44 -12.14 16.25
N MET A 183 -8.55 -11.62 15.74
CA MET A 183 -8.56 -10.36 15.00
C MET A 183 -8.09 -9.19 15.88
N ARG A 184 -8.55 -9.11 17.13
CA ARG A 184 -8.11 -8.10 18.09
C ARG A 184 -6.64 -8.25 18.46
N ALA A 185 -6.18 -9.46 18.76
CA ALA A 185 -4.79 -9.72 19.10
C ALA A 185 -3.85 -9.37 17.93
N GLY A 186 -4.18 -9.78 16.71
CA GLY A 186 -3.44 -9.42 15.51
C GLY A 186 -3.44 -7.91 15.26
N SER A 187 -4.59 -7.25 15.44
CA SER A 187 -4.68 -5.78 15.33
C SER A 187 -3.87 -5.07 16.42
N CYS A 188 -3.82 -5.57 17.66
CA CYS A 188 -2.95 -5.02 18.69
C CYS A 188 -1.46 -5.17 18.32
N ALA A 189 -1.06 -6.32 17.79
CA ALA A 189 0.31 -6.54 17.33
C ALA A 189 0.69 -5.56 16.20
N ILE A 190 -0.20 -5.34 15.23
CA ILE A 190 -0.01 -4.36 14.16
C ILE A 190 0.03 -2.94 14.71
N ALA A 191 -0.83 -2.59 15.68
CA ALA A 191 -0.82 -1.28 16.31
C ALA A 191 0.51 -1.01 17.04
N ILE A 192 1.06 -2.01 17.74
CA ILE A 192 2.37 -1.91 18.40
C ILE A 192 3.49 -1.73 17.37
N ALA A 193 3.50 -2.56 16.31
CA ALA A 193 4.49 -2.44 15.24
C ALA A 193 4.41 -1.07 14.54
N GLY A 194 3.20 -0.60 14.23
CA GLY A 194 2.94 0.71 13.65
C GLY A 194 3.33 1.86 14.57
N ALA A 195 3.13 1.75 15.88
CA ALA A 195 3.57 2.74 16.85
C ALA A 195 5.10 2.80 16.96
N GLY A 196 5.77 1.64 16.93
CA GLY A 196 7.23 1.57 16.85
C GLY A 196 7.75 2.25 15.58
N TYR A 197 7.11 1.98 14.44
CA TYR A 197 7.44 2.65 13.18
C TYR A 197 7.20 4.16 13.25
N PHE A 198 6.09 4.61 13.84
CA PHE A 198 5.79 6.03 14.02
C PHE A 198 6.89 6.76 14.81
N ILE A 199 7.33 6.17 15.92
CA ILE A 199 8.40 6.74 16.76
C ILE A 199 9.70 6.84 15.95
N ALA A 200 10.05 5.80 15.20
CA ALA A 200 11.24 5.82 14.34
C ALA A 200 11.14 6.90 13.25
N ALA A 201 9.98 7.01 12.59
CA ALA A 201 9.73 7.98 11.53
C ALA A 201 9.78 9.44 12.04
N CYS A 202 9.39 9.70 13.29
CA CYS A 202 9.51 11.02 13.89
C CYS A 202 10.96 11.44 14.21
N GLN A 203 11.91 10.50 14.21
CA GLN A 203 13.31 10.74 14.57
C GLN A 203 14.26 10.85 13.36
N ALA A 204 13.78 10.54 12.15
CA ALA A 204 14.50 10.68 10.87
C ALA A 204 14.40 12.11 10.30
#